data_AF-A0AAV0T1N1-F1
#
_entry.id   AF-A0AAV0T1N1-F1
#
_cell.length_a   1.000
_cell.length_b   1.000
_cell.length_c   1.000
_cell.angle_alpha   90.00
_cell.angle_beta   90.00
_cell.angle_gamma   90.00
#
_symmetry.space_group_name_H-M   'P 1'
#
loop_
_entity.id
_entity.type
_entity.pdbx_description
1 polymer ?
#
loop_
_entity_poly.entity_id
_entity_poly.type
_entity_poly.pdbx_seq_one_letter_code
_entity_poly.pdbx_strand_id
1 'polypeptide(L)'
;MAGLKRRREDVSQRSTRSRHRDASDSEDASETDDEVPPTNVVVAGSPSDSDEKERNGDDDDDDNENDDDDEEEEELLDFTQTDYAAQMSQADLEAEDDDDGGGKKSDGKPTKPKALHRLSEKALEELVAKLVRYMLYKSGLKLPIKFVDISKEVFPQYKNVSRYLFFFAKQKIESVFGYRVVHVDDSSGKEMYFVLNSVSSQEHLLLMNKNGKAASRGFLMMVLGLLWCAPARRLSEDDLWKQLARLDPKVQLKVNHPLLGDIPLLFKTLENQLYLNATFEIDPDLKKIRYYQYGPRTFLEVSKVQILNFVCKLITGHPPSDVQVNEVIAEDS
;
A
#
# COMPACT_ATOMS: atom_id res chain seq x y z
N MET A 1 51.72 11.02 -60.41
CA MET A 1 51.30 9.66 -60.03
C MET A 1 49.99 9.82 -59.24
N ALA A 2 48.83 9.33 -59.69
CA ALA A 2 48.30 7.95 -59.55
C ALA A 2 48.08 7.53 -58.07
N GLY A 3 47.03 6.83 -57.59
CA GLY A 3 45.83 6.17 -58.16
C GLY A 3 45.58 4.82 -57.42
N LEU A 4 44.40 4.27 -57.09
CA LEU A 4 42.94 4.49 -57.35
C LEU A 4 42.16 4.25 -56.01
N LYS A 5 41.00 4.85 -55.69
CA LYS A 5 39.60 4.62 -56.18
C LYS A 5 38.98 3.22 -55.89
N ARG A 6 37.91 3.19 -55.06
CA ARG A 6 36.72 2.27 -55.02
C ARG A 6 35.91 2.62 -53.74
N ARG A 7 34.73 3.26 -53.75
CA ARG A 7 33.39 3.02 -54.37
C ARG A 7 32.60 1.87 -53.72
N ARG A 8 31.49 2.25 -53.03
CA ARG A 8 30.30 1.44 -52.72
C ARG A 8 29.07 2.32 -52.92
N GLU A 9 27.94 1.72 -53.26
CA GLU A 9 26.78 2.39 -53.87
C GLU A 9 25.59 2.56 -52.90
N ASP A 10 24.75 3.56 -53.20
CA ASP A 10 23.47 3.85 -52.57
C ASP A 10 22.35 2.88 -53.01
N VAL A 11 21.45 2.52 -52.09
CA VAL A 11 20.06 2.15 -52.43
C VAL A 11 19.11 2.76 -51.41
N SER A 12 18.27 3.68 -51.87
CA SER A 12 17.14 4.25 -51.14
C SER A 12 15.90 3.36 -51.30
N GLN A 13 15.08 3.22 -50.24
CA GLN A 13 13.69 2.79 -50.38
C GLN A 13 12.75 3.72 -49.60
N ARG A 14 11.69 4.14 -50.30
CA ARG A 14 10.76 5.19 -49.90
C ARG A 14 9.38 4.56 -49.67
N SER A 15 8.79 4.84 -48.52
CA SER A 15 7.41 4.45 -48.19
C SER A 15 6.39 4.99 -49.19
N THR A 16 5.54 4.11 -49.73
CA THR A 16 4.27 4.47 -50.37
C THR A 16 3.12 3.68 -49.73
N ARG A 17 1.99 4.36 -49.55
CA ARG A 17 0.79 3.87 -48.85
C ARG A 17 -0.32 3.69 -49.88
N SER A 18 -1.00 2.55 -49.89
CA SER A 18 -2.17 2.30 -50.74
C SER A 18 -3.37 1.86 -49.90
N ARG A 19 -4.58 2.16 -50.38
CA ARG A 19 -5.88 1.85 -49.76
C ARG A 19 -6.70 1.03 -50.76
N HIS A 20 -7.39 -0.02 -50.31
CA HIS A 20 -8.74 -0.45 -50.73
C HIS A 20 -9.23 -1.45 -49.64
N ARG A 21 -10.44 -1.42 -49.04
CA ARG A 21 -11.86 -1.23 -49.42
C ARG A 21 -12.60 -2.54 -49.74
N ASP A 22 -13.64 -2.78 -48.93
CA ASP A 22 -14.87 -3.58 -49.16
C ASP A 22 -14.68 -5.11 -49.38
N ALA A 23 -15.64 -6.01 -49.12
CA ALA A 23 -17.09 -5.86 -48.88
C ALA A 23 -17.68 -6.88 -47.86
N SER A 24 -19.01 -6.84 -47.66
CA SER A 24 -19.85 -7.62 -46.74
C SER A 24 -20.73 -8.68 -47.42
N ASP A 25 -21.46 -9.49 -46.62
CA ASP A 25 -22.65 -10.32 -46.97
C ASP A 25 -22.46 -11.53 -47.91
N SER A 26 -23.28 -12.60 -47.91
CA SER A 26 -24.39 -13.08 -47.03
C SER A 26 -24.67 -14.59 -47.27
N GLU A 27 -25.53 -15.23 -46.44
CA GLU A 27 -26.43 -16.39 -46.76
C GLU A 27 -25.80 -17.76 -47.16
N ASP A 28 -26.47 -18.93 -47.09
CA ASP A 28 -27.62 -19.49 -46.30
C ASP A 28 -27.72 -21.03 -46.61
N ALA A 29 -28.45 -21.81 -45.79
CA ALA A 29 -29.07 -23.14 -46.09
C ALA A 29 -28.17 -24.36 -46.49
N SER A 30 -28.52 -25.65 -46.27
CA SER A 30 -29.63 -26.31 -45.54
C SER A 30 -29.36 -27.82 -45.26
N GLU A 31 -30.06 -28.37 -44.26
CA GLU A 31 -30.71 -29.71 -44.14
C GLU A 31 -29.95 -31.07 -44.26
N THR A 32 -30.20 -31.97 -43.28
CA THR A 32 -30.95 -33.24 -43.48
C THR A 32 -31.35 -33.93 -42.15
N ASP A 33 -32.59 -34.43 -42.07
CA ASP A 33 -33.21 -35.25 -40.98
C ASP A 33 -32.70 -36.73 -40.97
N ASP A 34 -33.07 -37.72 -40.15
CA ASP A 34 -34.27 -38.11 -39.33
C ASP A 34 -33.77 -38.89 -38.06
N GLU A 35 -34.53 -39.46 -37.10
CA GLU A 35 -35.97 -39.76 -36.92
C GLU A 35 -36.41 -39.59 -35.43
N VAL A 36 -37.66 -39.93 -35.05
CA VAL A 36 -38.32 -39.46 -33.80
C VAL A 36 -38.94 -40.62 -32.93
N PRO A 37 -40.14 -40.54 -32.30
CA PRO A 37 -40.45 -40.52 -30.83
C PRO A 37 -40.98 -41.89 -30.26
N PRO A 38 -41.81 -42.02 -29.17
CA PRO A 38 -42.40 -41.08 -28.18
C PRO A 38 -42.31 -41.57 -26.69
N THR A 39 -42.98 -41.08 -25.63
CA THR A 39 -44.12 -40.15 -25.32
C THR A 39 -43.85 -39.62 -23.86
N ASN A 40 -44.45 -38.57 -23.27
CA ASN A 40 -45.89 -38.26 -23.10
C ASN A 40 -46.12 -36.83 -22.51
N VAL A 41 -47.35 -36.32 -22.60
CA VAL A 41 -47.79 -34.94 -22.20
C VAL A 41 -48.69 -34.96 -20.94
N VAL A 42 -49.19 -33.77 -20.52
CA VAL A 42 -50.32 -33.39 -19.61
C VAL A 42 -49.95 -33.02 -18.16
N VAL A 43 -50.52 -31.99 -17.48
CA VAL A 43 -51.44 -30.87 -17.86
C VAL A 43 -51.33 -29.69 -16.83
N ALA A 44 -51.89 -28.50 -17.12
CA ALA A 44 -51.96 -27.34 -16.20
C ALA A 44 -53.36 -27.13 -15.56
N GLY A 45 -53.46 -26.42 -14.43
CA GLY A 45 -54.75 -26.02 -13.83
C GLY A 45 -54.68 -25.03 -12.65
N SER A 46 -55.52 -23.99 -12.71
CA SER A 46 -55.94 -23.06 -11.62
C SER A 46 -57.50 -23.19 -11.49
N PRO A 47 -58.31 -22.36 -10.75
CA PRO A 47 -58.03 -21.19 -9.90
C PRO A 47 -58.90 -21.12 -8.58
N SER A 48 -59.15 -19.89 -8.05
CA SER A 48 -60.04 -19.47 -6.94
C SER A 48 -59.57 -19.79 -5.50
N ASP A 49 -59.93 -19.02 -4.45
CA ASP A 49 -61.01 -18.01 -4.35
C ASP A 49 -60.68 -16.78 -3.46
N SER A 50 -61.66 -15.87 -3.36
CA SER A 50 -61.68 -14.50 -2.81
C SER A 50 -61.89 -14.43 -1.28
N ASP A 51 -61.42 -13.35 -0.63
CA ASP A 51 -62.32 -12.39 0.05
C ASP A 51 -61.58 -11.18 0.68
N GLU A 52 -62.22 -10.01 0.62
CA GLU A 52 -61.76 -8.75 1.21
C GLU A 52 -62.31 -8.53 2.64
N LYS A 53 -61.57 -7.80 3.49
CA LYS A 53 -62.17 -6.81 4.41
C LYS A 53 -61.17 -5.86 5.04
N GLU A 54 -61.31 -4.58 4.72
CA GLU A 54 -60.77 -3.49 5.52
C GLU A 54 -61.53 -3.33 6.84
N ARG A 55 -60.84 -2.85 7.89
CA ARG A 55 -61.40 -1.95 8.91
C ARG A 55 -60.27 -1.29 9.71
N ASN A 56 -60.26 0.05 9.71
CA ASN A 56 -59.43 0.85 10.61
C ASN A 56 -60.02 0.85 12.03
N GLY A 57 -59.16 1.04 13.02
CA GLY A 57 -59.50 1.37 14.40
C GLY A 57 -58.22 1.51 15.21
N ASP A 58 -57.92 2.72 15.66
CA ASP A 58 -56.83 3.00 16.60
C ASP A 58 -57.17 2.42 17.99
N ASP A 59 -56.16 1.97 18.72
CA ASP A 59 -56.09 2.02 20.19
C ASP A 59 -54.59 1.99 20.58
N ASP A 60 -54.19 2.88 21.50
CA ASP A 60 -52.83 2.95 22.04
C ASP A 60 -52.56 1.79 23.02
N ASP A 61 -51.34 1.24 23.02
CA ASP A 61 -50.72 0.69 24.23
C ASP A 61 -49.19 0.87 24.16
N ASP A 62 -48.63 1.40 25.25
CA ASP A 62 -47.24 1.82 25.43
C ASP A 62 -46.49 0.77 26.27
N ASP A 63 -45.93 -0.24 25.60
CA ASP A 63 -45.03 -1.22 26.23
C ASP A 63 -43.59 -1.04 25.72
N ASN A 64 -42.88 -0.20 26.44
CA ASN A 64 -41.43 0.01 26.35
C ASN A 64 -40.70 -1.11 27.12
N GLU A 65 -40.54 -2.28 26.51
CA GLU A 65 -39.58 -3.30 26.94
C GLU A 65 -38.39 -3.36 25.99
N ASN A 66 -37.19 -3.40 26.57
CA ASN A 66 -35.94 -3.40 25.83
C ASN A 66 -35.77 -4.76 25.13
N ASP A 67 -35.78 -4.77 23.80
CA ASP A 67 -34.97 -5.74 23.06
C ASP A 67 -33.56 -5.14 22.99
N ASP A 68 -32.65 -5.77 23.74
CA ASP A 68 -31.28 -5.32 23.93
C ASP A 68 -30.58 -5.07 22.59
N ASP A 69 -29.77 -4.00 22.54
CA ASP A 69 -28.77 -3.85 21.51
C ASP A 69 -27.80 -5.04 21.62
N ASP A 70 -28.01 -6.06 20.77
CA ASP A 70 -26.96 -7.00 20.35
C ASP A 70 -25.90 -6.23 19.53
N GLU A 71 -25.30 -5.20 20.14
CA GLU A 71 -23.88 -4.91 19.99
C GLU A 71 -23.12 -6.13 20.55
N GLU A 72 -23.21 -7.27 19.86
CA GLU A 72 -22.10 -8.18 19.78
C GLU A 72 -20.92 -7.31 19.34
N GLU A 73 -20.04 -6.98 20.28
CA GLU A 73 -18.74 -6.41 19.99
C GLU A 73 -18.09 -7.39 19.02
N GLU A 74 -18.18 -7.10 17.71
CA GLU A 74 -17.34 -7.73 16.72
C GLU A 74 -15.92 -7.52 17.25
N GLU A 75 -15.28 -8.60 17.72
CA GLU A 75 -13.84 -8.70 17.92
C GLU A 75 -13.13 -8.65 16.55
N LEU A 76 -13.50 -7.64 15.75
CA LEU A 76 -12.78 -7.09 14.64
C LEU A 76 -11.33 -7.05 15.06
N LEU A 77 -10.52 -7.85 14.36
CA LEU A 77 -9.09 -8.02 14.58
C LEU A 77 -8.38 -6.67 14.44
N ASP A 78 -8.46 -5.83 15.46
CA ASP A 78 -7.83 -4.53 15.50
C ASP A 78 -6.35 -4.75 15.82
N PHE A 79 -5.64 -5.04 14.73
CA PHE A 79 -4.20 -5.19 14.61
C PHE A 79 -3.41 -3.98 15.16
N THR A 80 -4.06 -2.89 15.56
CA THR A 80 -3.42 -1.75 16.23
C THR A 80 -3.53 -1.77 17.76
N GLN A 81 -4.29 -2.68 18.38
CA GLN A 81 -4.46 -2.72 19.84
C GLN A 81 -3.34 -3.45 20.57
N THR A 82 -2.41 -2.65 21.11
CA THR A 82 -1.70 -2.88 22.38
C THR A 82 -1.24 -1.53 22.95
N ASP A 83 -1.56 -1.22 24.20
CA ASP A 83 -0.93 -0.08 24.94
C ASP A 83 0.60 -0.21 24.97
N TYR A 84 1.11 -1.43 24.86
CA TYR A 84 2.52 -1.77 24.73
C TYR A 84 3.21 -1.07 23.54
N ALA A 85 2.50 -0.88 22.41
CA ALA A 85 3.05 -0.16 21.25
C ALA A 85 3.16 1.36 21.50
N ALA A 86 2.31 1.93 22.35
CA ALA A 86 2.41 3.32 22.78
C ALA A 86 3.59 3.54 23.76
N GLN A 87 3.88 2.54 24.61
CA GLN A 87 5.04 2.55 25.51
C GLN A 87 6.38 2.38 24.75
N MET A 88 6.45 1.43 23.82
CA MET A 88 7.64 1.22 22.97
C MET A 88 7.94 2.44 22.08
N SER A 89 6.91 3.08 21.52
CA SER A 89 7.10 4.31 20.73
C SER A 89 7.48 5.54 21.55
N GLN A 90 7.44 5.48 22.89
CA GLN A 90 8.07 6.45 23.77
C GLN A 90 9.55 6.10 24.02
N ALA A 91 9.90 4.82 24.18
CA ALA A 91 11.29 4.39 24.34
C ALA A 91 12.17 4.72 23.11
N ASP A 92 11.65 4.51 21.88
CA ASP A 92 12.34 4.91 20.65
C ASP A 92 12.55 6.44 20.54
N LEU A 93 11.71 7.25 21.20
CA LEU A 93 11.87 8.71 21.24
C LEU A 93 12.93 9.17 22.25
N GLU A 94 13.19 8.37 23.29
CA GLU A 94 14.25 8.64 24.28
C GLU A 94 15.61 8.12 23.82
N ALA A 95 15.64 7.02 23.05
CA ALA A 95 16.89 6.40 22.56
C ALA A 95 17.62 7.18 21.45
N GLU A 96 16.93 8.01 20.64
CA GLU A 96 17.59 8.85 19.62
C GLU A 96 18.26 10.12 20.21
N ASP A 97 18.05 10.46 21.48
CA ASP A 97 18.54 11.72 22.10
C ASP A 97 19.86 11.57 22.89
N ASP A 98 20.41 10.35 23.04
CA ASP A 98 21.47 10.02 24.03
C ASP A 98 22.88 9.71 23.45
N ASP A 99 23.21 10.19 22.24
CA ASP A 99 24.61 10.28 21.73
C ASP A 99 24.98 11.71 21.26
N ASP A 100 25.04 12.67 22.20
CA ASP A 100 25.85 13.90 22.03
C ASP A 100 27.01 13.94 23.02
N GLY A 101 28.15 13.40 22.58
CA GLY A 101 29.46 13.62 23.18
C GLY A 101 29.95 15.08 23.11
N GLY A 102 29.28 15.99 23.82
CA GLY A 102 29.85 17.27 24.26
C GLY A 102 30.12 18.31 23.15
N GLY A 103 29.16 18.56 22.26
CA GLY A 103 29.35 19.34 21.02
C GLY A 103 28.74 20.75 20.92
N LYS A 104 28.62 21.54 22.00
CA LYS A 104 28.26 23.00 21.99
C LYS A 104 27.23 23.42 20.91
N LYS A 105 25.95 23.10 21.15
CA LYS A 105 24.76 23.42 20.31
C LYS A 105 24.91 24.68 19.44
N SER A 106 25.25 24.48 18.16
CA SER A 106 25.01 25.44 17.08
C SER A 106 23.90 24.88 16.20
N ASP A 107 22.81 25.63 16.01
CA ASP A 107 21.67 25.19 15.20
C ASP A 107 22.13 24.65 13.84
N GLY A 108 21.78 23.40 13.51
CA GLY A 108 22.22 22.66 12.31
C GLY A 108 21.68 23.19 10.97
N LYS A 109 21.37 24.48 10.91
CA LYS A 109 20.81 25.18 9.75
C LYS A 109 21.82 25.26 8.62
N PRO A 110 21.52 24.74 7.42
CA PRO A 110 22.42 24.82 6.27
C PRO A 110 22.62 26.27 5.79
N THR A 111 23.81 26.56 5.26
CA THR A 111 24.15 27.87 4.67
C THR A 111 23.21 28.23 3.53
N LYS A 112 22.62 29.44 3.57
CA LYS A 112 21.70 29.94 2.52
C LYS A 112 22.40 30.01 1.16
N PRO A 113 21.99 29.23 0.13
CA PRO A 113 22.66 29.24 -1.17
C PRO A 113 22.51 30.57 -1.91
N LYS A 114 23.54 30.97 -2.67
CA LYS A 114 23.59 32.25 -3.40
C LYS A 114 22.37 32.51 -4.32
N ALA A 115 21.76 31.45 -4.85
CA ALA A 115 20.54 31.52 -5.65
C ALA A 115 19.33 32.10 -4.87
N LEU A 116 19.27 31.86 -3.56
CA LEU A 116 18.19 32.34 -2.69
C LEU A 116 18.47 33.74 -2.08
N HIS A 117 19.68 34.30 -2.26
CA HIS A 117 20.04 35.61 -1.68
C HIS A 117 19.27 36.77 -2.32
N ARG A 118 18.83 36.62 -3.57
CA ARG A 118 18.07 37.64 -4.32
C ARG A 118 16.55 37.51 -4.14
N LEU A 119 16.09 36.51 -3.40
CA LEU A 119 14.67 36.29 -3.15
C LEU A 119 14.25 37.02 -1.87
N SER A 120 13.06 37.61 -1.89
CA SER A 120 12.40 38.12 -0.69
C SER A 120 12.06 36.98 0.28
N GLU A 121 11.84 37.32 1.55
CA GLU A 121 11.47 36.32 2.57
C GLU A 121 10.15 35.63 2.23
N LYS A 122 9.16 36.40 1.73
CA LYS A 122 7.89 35.84 1.23
C LYS A 122 8.10 34.83 0.09
N ALA A 123 8.95 35.14 -0.89
CA ALA A 123 9.24 34.21 -1.99
C ALA A 123 9.98 32.95 -1.50
N LEU A 124 10.80 33.07 -0.45
CA LEU A 124 11.45 31.93 0.19
C LEU A 124 10.43 31.06 0.95
N GLU A 125 9.50 31.67 1.67
CA GLU A 125 8.41 30.97 2.37
C GLU A 125 7.49 30.24 1.39
N GLU A 126 7.12 30.86 0.27
CA GLU A 126 6.34 30.21 -0.80
C GLU A 126 7.04 28.96 -1.37
N LEU A 127 8.37 28.98 -1.50
CA LEU A 127 9.15 27.81 -1.90
C LEU A 127 9.17 26.71 -0.82
N VAL A 128 9.32 27.06 0.46
CA VAL A 128 9.21 26.09 1.57
C VAL A 128 7.81 25.47 1.61
N ALA A 129 6.75 26.29 1.55
CA ALA A 129 5.37 25.83 1.51
C ALA A 129 5.05 24.98 0.26
N LYS A 130 5.75 25.20 -0.86
CA LYS A 130 5.67 24.30 -2.04
C LYS A 130 6.26 22.92 -1.73
N LEU A 131 7.40 22.84 -1.05
CA LEU A 131 8.00 21.56 -0.66
C LEU A 131 7.17 20.83 0.41
N VAL A 132 6.66 21.54 1.42
CA VAL A 132 5.78 20.95 2.44
C VAL A 132 4.57 20.27 1.79
N ARG A 133 3.86 20.97 0.89
CA ARG A 133 2.72 20.39 0.14
C ARG A 133 3.12 19.16 -0.68
N TYR A 134 4.29 19.17 -1.31
CA TYR A 134 4.81 18.03 -2.06
C TYR A 134 5.10 16.82 -1.17
N MET A 135 5.73 17.02 -0.01
CA MET A 135 6.04 15.96 0.94
C MET A 135 4.77 15.35 1.55
N LEU A 136 3.78 16.18 1.92
CA LEU A 136 2.48 15.72 2.40
C LEU A 136 1.71 14.94 1.32
N TYR A 137 1.76 15.38 0.05
CA TYR A 137 1.16 14.65 -1.07
C TYR A 137 1.79 13.25 -1.27
N LYS A 138 3.13 13.14 -1.25
CA LYS A 138 3.81 11.83 -1.33
C LYS A 138 3.47 10.96 -0.10
N SER A 139 3.38 11.55 1.09
CA SER A 139 2.98 10.85 2.33
C SER A 139 1.57 10.27 2.27
N GLY A 140 0.59 11.04 1.77
CA GLY A 140 -0.79 10.58 1.60
C GLY A 140 -0.94 9.42 0.60
N LEU A 141 -0.02 9.30 -0.35
CA LEU A 141 0.11 8.16 -1.27
C LEU A 141 0.98 7.01 -0.70
N LYS A 142 1.53 7.16 0.51
CA LYS A 142 2.52 6.28 1.14
C LYS A 142 3.76 6.04 0.26
N LEU A 143 4.17 7.03 -0.53
CA LEU A 143 5.35 6.94 -1.39
C LEU A 143 6.61 7.50 -0.70
N PRO A 144 7.80 6.92 -0.96
CA PRO A 144 9.08 7.48 -0.53
C PRO A 144 9.39 8.83 -1.19
N ILE A 145 10.03 9.73 -0.44
CA ILE A 145 10.53 11.00 -0.94
C ILE A 145 12.03 10.87 -1.20
N LYS A 146 12.42 10.66 -2.46
CA LYS A 146 13.83 10.63 -2.86
C LYS A 146 14.35 12.05 -2.99
N PHE A 147 15.47 12.36 -2.34
CA PHE A 147 16.01 13.73 -2.32
C PHE A 147 16.39 14.26 -3.70
N VAL A 148 16.85 13.35 -4.58
CA VAL A 148 17.16 13.66 -5.99
C VAL A 148 15.95 14.14 -6.79
N ASP A 149 14.73 13.75 -6.40
CA ASP A 149 13.51 14.07 -7.14
C ASP A 149 12.89 15.38 -6.64
N ILE A 150 13.12 15.80 -5.39
CA ILE A 150 12.79 17.15 -4.89
C ILE A 150 13.35 18.23 -5.84
N SER A 151 14.61 18.06 -6.24
CA SER A 151 15.31 19.01 -7.12
C SER A 151 14.74 19.06 -8.54
N LYS A 152 14.10 17.97 -9.02
CA LYS A 152 13.53 17.85 -10.36
C LYS A 152 12.05 18.24 -10.40
N GLU A 153 11.26 17.71 -9.47
CA GLU A 153 9.80 17.84 -9.42
C GLU A 153 9.37 19.16 -8.76
N VAL A 154 10.08 19.63 -7.72
CA VAL A 154 9.69 20.82 -6.95
C VAL A 154 10.46 22.06 -7.39
N PHE A 155 11.78 21.95 -7.60
CA PHE A 155 12.68 23.10 -7.83
C PHE A 155 13.56 23.02 -9.09
N PRO A 156 13.03 22.65 -10.29
CA PRO A 156 13.85 22.47 -11.49
C PRO A 156 14.62 23.73 -11.93
N GLN A 157 14.15 24.91 -11.55
CA GLN A 157 14.79 26.20 -11.86
C GLN A 157 15.89 26.61 -10.86
N TYR A 158 15.95 25.99 -9.67
CA TYR A 158 16.86 26.37 -8.60
C TYR A 158 17.85 25.26 -8.28
N LYS A 159 19.06 25.35 -8.84
CA LYS A 159 20.13 24.38 -8.54
C LYS A 159 20.68 24.58 -7.14
N ASN A 160 20.96 23.48 -6.45
CA ASN A 160 21.62 23.43 -5.14
C ASN A 160 20.88 24.17 -4.01
N VAL A 161 19.54 24.33 -4.10
CA VAL A 161 18.72 24.93 -3.03
C VAL A 161 17.99 23.91 -2.16
N SER A 162 17.80 22.69 -2.67
CA SER A 162 16.92 21.67 -2.07
C SER A 162 17.28 21.35 -0.62
N ARG A 163 18.58 21.25 -0.27
CA ARG A 163 19.03 20.96 1.12
C ARG A 163 18.61 22.06 2.10
N TYR A 164 18.69 23.32 1.66
CA TYR A 164 18.27 24.47 2.46
C TYR A 164 16.76 24.51 2.66
N LEU A 165 15.99 24.33 1.58
CA LEU A 165 14.53 24.36 1.65
C LEU A 165 13.96 23.13 2.39
N PHE A 166 14.61 21.97 2.26
CA PHE A 166 14.24 20.73 2.94
C PHE A 166 14.39 20.83 4.46
N PHE A 167 15.44 21.48 4.97
CA PHE A 167 15.60 21.75 6.40
C PHE A 167 14.37 22.47 6.99
N PHE A 168 13.91 23.55 6.35
CA PHE A 168 12.72 24.29 6.80
C PHE A 168 11.42 23.55 6.53
N ALA A 169 11.33 22.77 5.46
CA ALA A 169 10.15 21.95 5.18
C ALA A 169 9.98 20.82 6.20
N LYS A 170 11.08 20.12 6.58
CA LYS A 170 11.10 19.13 7.67
C LYS A 170 10.59 19.77 8.96
N GLN A 171 11.21 20.87 9.40
CA GLN A 171 10.80 21.59 10.61
C GLN A 171 9.31 22.01 10.58
N LYS A 172 8.77 22.44 9.43
CA LYS A 172 7.35 22.79 9.30
C LYS A 172 6.42 21.57 9.33
N ILE A 173 6.82 20.45 8.75
CA ILE A 173 6.05 19.19 8.81
C ILE A 173 5.94 18.70 10.25
N GLU A 174 7.04 18.78 11.00
CA GLU A 174 7.09 18.38 12.41
C GLU A 174 6.31 19.35 13.31
N SER A 175 6.65 20.64 13.29
CA SER A 175 6.07 21.63 14.22
C SER A 175 4.63 22.09 13.91
N VAL A 176 4.14 21.94 12.68
CA VAL A 176 2.78 22.41 12.29
C VAL A 176 1.81 21.26 12.03
N PHE A 177 2.29 20.11 11.54
CA PHE A 177 1.43 18.99 11.17
C PHE A 177 1.57 17.75 12.06
N GLY A 178 2.56 17.70 12.96
CA GLY A 178 2.75 16.54 13.86
C GLY A 178 3.14 15.26 13.14
N TYR A 179 3.88 15.36 12.02
CA TYR A 179 4.48 14.21 11.35
C TYR A 179 6.00 14.20 11.53
N ARG A 180 6.61 13.04 11.75
CA ARG A 180 8.07 12.87 11.77
C ARG A 180 8.66 12.68 10.37
N VAL A 181 9.80 13.29 10.08
CA VAL A 181 10.53 13.07 8.81
C VAL A 181 11.77 12.20 9.03
N VAL A 182 11.62 10.91 8.77
CA VAL A 182 12.63 9.85 8.99
C VAL A 182 13.49 9.68 7.73
N HIS A 183 14.81 9.60 7.91
CA HIS A 183 15.75 9.24 6.84
C HIS A 183 15.82 7.72 6.71
N VAL A 184 15.93 7.22 5.48
CA VAL A 184 16.05 5.79 5.16
C VAL A 184 17.09 5.60 4.08
N ASP A 185 17.98 4.63 4.25
CA ASP A 185 18.97 4.28 3.24
C ASP A 185 18.32 3.50 2.07
N ASP A 186 18.35 4.09 0.88
CA ASP A 186 18.13 3.37 -0.38
C ASP A 186 19.34 2.45 -0.62
N SER A 187 19.13 1.18 -0.97
CA SER A 187 20.21 0.25 -1.35
C SER A 187 21.06 0.74 -2.53
N SER A 188 20.57 1.74 -3.27
CA SER A 188 21.32 2.45 -4.31
C SER A 188 22.09 3.70 -3.83
N GLY A 189 22.26 3.88 -2.51
CA GLY A 189 23.08 4.93 -1.89
C GLY A 189 22.50 6.35 -2.05
N LYS A 190 21.17 6.48 -2.13
CA LYS A 190 20.49 7.76 -2.36
C LYS A 190 19.68 8.13 -1.12
N GLU A 191 19.81 9.37 -0.64
CA GLU A 191 18.97 9.89 0.44
C GLU A 191 17.48 9.73 0.10
N MET A 192 16.78 8.98 0.94
CA MET A 192 15.34 8.77 0.91
C MET A 192 14.75 9.16 2.26
N TYR A 193 13.52 9.69 2.23
CA TYR A 193 12.81 10.09 3.43
C TYR A 193 11.37 9.59 3.42
N PHE A 194 10.86 9.25 4.59
CA PHE A 194 9.43 9.09 4.83
C PHE A 194 8.90 10.22 5.70
N VAL A 195 7.63 10.58 5.49
CA VAL A 195 6.84 11.40 6.41
C VAL A 195 5.82 10.47 7.04
N LEU A 196 5.97 10.23 8.33
CA LEU A 196 5.22 9.24 9.11
C LEU A 196 4.43 9.94 10.21
N ASN A 197 3.29 9.36 10.61
CA ASN A 197 2.55 9.87 11.76
C ASN A 197 3.42 9.69 13.03
N SER A 198 3.53 10.72 13.86
CA SER A 198 4.16 10.63 15.18
C SER A 198 3.14 10.56 16.32
N VAL A 199 1.84 10.58 16.02
CA VAL A 199 0.78 10.42 17.00
C VAL A 199 0.65 8.96 17.43
N SER A 200 0.99 8.68 18.69
CA SER A 200 0.82 7.39 19.37
C SER A 200 -0.56 7.21 20.02
N SER A 201 -1.45 8.20 19.94
CA SER A 201 -2.82 8.11 20.49
C SER A 201 -3.62 7.00 19.81
N GLN A 202 -4.06 6.02 20.59
CA GLN A 202 -4.84 4.88 20.11
C GLN A 202 -6.17 5.33 19.47
N GLU A 203 -6.86 6.30 20.06
CA GLU A 203 -8.11 6.89 19.50
C GLU A 203 -7.88 7.48 18.10
N HIS A 204 -6.74 8.13 17.87
CA HIS A 204 -6.39 8.67 16.56
C HIS A 204 -6.07 7.57 15.54
N LEU A 205 -5.37 6.52 15.96
CA LEU A 205 -5.08 5.35 15.13
C LEU A 205 -6.37 4.58 14.77
N LEU A 206 -7.29 4.43 15.73
CA LEU A 206 -8.64 3.89 15.55
C LEU A 206 -9.45 4.71 14.53
N LEU A 207 -9.47 6.04 14.65
CA LEU A 207 -10.14 6.91 13.69
C LEU A 207 -9.50 6.82 12.28
N MET A 208 -8.18 6.69 12.21
CA MET A 208 -7.49 6.35 10.96
C MET A 208 -7.86 4.95 10.45
N ASN A 209 -8.15 3.98 11.31
CA ASN A 209 -8.57 2.63 10.91
C ASN A 209 -10.01 2.55 10.39
N LYS A 210 -10.90 3.45 10.85
CA LYS A 210 -12.27 3.60 10.33
C LYS A 210 -12.34 4.21 8.92
N ASN A 211 -11.24 4.73 8.36
CA ASN A 211 -11.23 5.15 6.95
C ASN A 211 -11.26 3.95 5.99
N GLY A 212 -11.83 4.14 4.78
CA GLY A 212 -12.21 3.09 3.82
C GLY A 212 -11.07 2.32 3.13
N LYS A 213 -10.06 1.88 3.88
CA LYS A 213 -8.93 1.02 3.45
C LYS A 213 -8.64 -0.12 4.43
N ALA A 214 -9.60 -0.44 5.32
CA ALA A 214 -9.46 -1.49 6.33
C ALA A 214 -9.04 -2.85 5.72
N ALA A 215 -9.73 -3.30 4.66
CA ALA A 215 -9.40 -4.55 3.97
C ALA A 215 -7.94 -4.59 3.45
N SER A 216 -7.45 -3.51 2.83
CA SER A 216 -6.06 -3.43 2.35
C SER A 216 -5.03 -3.44 3.49
N ARG A 217 -5.37 -2.87 4.66
CA ARG A 217 -4.52 -2.96 5.87
C ARG A 217 -4.51 -4.36 6.47
N GLY A 218 -5.68 -5.00 6.60
CA GLY A 218 -5.78 -6.40 7.04
C GLY A 218 -5.00 -7.34 6.12
N PHE A 219 -5.07 -7.13 4.81
CA PHE A 219 -4.26 -7.87 3.83
C PHE A 219 -2.76 -7.63 4.01
N LEU A 220 -2.33 -6.37 4.24
CA LEU A 220 -0.94 -6.07 4.56
C LEU A 220 -0.50 -6.81 5.84
N MET A 221 -1.24 -6.69 6.94
CA MET A 221 -0.93 -7.39 8.20
C MET A 221 -0.87 -8.91 8.02
N MET A 222 -1.77 -9.50 7.22
CA MET A 222 -1.73 -10.93 6.86
C MET A 222 -0.44 -11.29 6.11
N VAL A 223 -0.03 -10.52 5.09
CA VAL A 223 1.23 -10.77 4.38
C VAL A 223 2.45 -10.60 5.30
N LEU A 224 2.45 -9.59 6.18
CA LEU A 224 3.49 -9.40 7.18
C LEU A 224 3.54 -10.58 8.17
N GLY A 225 2.39 -11.09 8.63
CA GLY A 225 2.31 -12.26 9.51
C GLY A 225 2.77 -13.58 8.86
N LEU A 226 2.47 -13.77 7.56
CA LEU A 226 3.01 -14.89 6.79
C LEU A 226 4.54 -14.81 6.65
N LEU A 227 5.10 -13.61 6.46
CA LEU A 227 6.55 -13.40 6.49
C LEU A 227 7.13 -13.59 7.89
N TRP A 228 6.41 -13.29 8.97
CA TRP A 228 6.86 -13.53 10.34
C TRP A 228 7.06 -15.01 10.63
N CYS A 229 6.13 -15.85 10.17
CA CYS A 229 6.19 -17.30 10.32
C CYS A 229 7.17 -17.99 9.35
N ALA A 230 7.78 -17.24 8.44
CA ALA A 230 8.64 -17.79 7.39
C ALA A 230 10.10 -17.97 7.83
N PRO A 231 10.80 -19.02 7.35
CA PRO A 231 12.24 -19.16 7.53
C PRO A 231 12.99 -17.89 7.10
N ALA A 232 13.87 -17.38 7.97
CA ALA A 232 14.63 -16.13 7.76
C ALA A 232 13.76 -14.91 7.36
N ARG A 233 12.48 -14.88 7.78
CA ARG A 233 11.52 -13.81 7.46
C ARG A 233 11.37 -13.53 5.96
N ARG A 234 11.44 -14.60 5.16
CA ARG A 234 11.50 -14.57 3.69
C ARG A 234 10.65 -15.69 3.08
N LEU A 235 9.85 -15.35 2.06
CA LEU A 235 9.08 -16.33 1.27
C LEU A 235 9.34 -16.17 -0.22
N SER A 236 9.30 -17.28 -0.96
CA SER A 236 9.18 -17.22 -2.42
C SER A 236 7.79 -16.67 -2.81
N GLU A 237 7.69 -16.04 -3.97
CA GLU A 237 6.39 -15.59 -4.52
C GLU A 237 5.40 -16.77 -4.62
N ASP A 238 5.84 -17.91 -5.15
CA ASP A 238 5.02 -19.11 -5.29
C ASP A 238 4.51 -19.64 -3.93
N ASP A 239 5.33 -19.63 -2.88
CA ASP A 239 4.93 -20.11 -1.54
C ASP A 239 4.06 -19.11 -0.76
N LEU A 240 4.26 -17.81 -0.99
CA LEU A 240 3.38 -16.78 -0.43
C LEU A 240 1.98 -16.88 -1.05
N TRP A 241 1.86 -17.05 -2.37
CA TRP A 241 0.58 -17.29 -3.03
C TRP A 241 -0.11 -18.58 -2.54
N LYS A 242 0.63 -19.68 -2.35
CA LYS A 242 0.08 -20.93 -1.77
C LYS A 242 -0.47 -20.72 -0.35
N GLN A 243 0.20 -19.92 0.47
CA GLN A 243 -0.24 -19.64 1.84
C GLN A 243 -1.48 -18.74 1.85
N LEU A 244 -1.49 -17.67 1.04
CA LEU A 244 -2.66 -16.80 0.90
C LEU A 244 -3.91 -17.55 0.40
N ALA A 245 -3.76 -18.43 -0.59
CA ALA A 245 -4.87 -19.24 -1.12
C ALA A 245 -5.41 -20.29 -0.12
N ARG A 246 -4.66 -20.62 0.94
CA ARG A 246 -5.15 -21.45 2.06
C ARG A 246 -5.96 -20.65 3.08
N LEU A 247 -5.65 -19.37 3.25
CA LEU A 247 -6.39 -18.47 4.15
C LEU A 247 -7.68 -17.98 3.49
N ASP A 248 -7.63 -17.63 2.20
CA ASP A 248 -8.82 -17.29 1.40
C ASP A 248 -8.69 -17.85 -0.04
N PRO A 249 -9.49 -18.86 -0.41
CA PRO A 249 -9.51 -19.43 -1.76
C PRO A 249 -9.85 -18.43 -2.89
N LYS A 250 -10.41 -17.25 -2.56
CA LYS A 250 -10.70 -16.18 -3.53
C LYS A 250 -9.46 -15.33 -3.86
N VAL A 251 -8.35 -15.50 -3.13
CA VAL A 251 -7.07 -14.82 -3.43
C VAL A 251 -6.40 -15.49 -4.63
N GLN A 252 -6.64 -14.94 -5.83
CA GLN A 252 -6.19 -15.53 -7.09
C GLN A 252 -5.55 -14.48 -8.04
N LEU A 253 -4.53 -14.89 -8.78
CA LEU A 253 -3.75 -14.04 -9.70
C LEU A 253 -4.53 -13.43 -10.88
N LYS A 254 -5.72 -13.94 -11.20
CA LYS A 254 -6.49 -13.58 -12.42
C LYS A 254 -7.94 -13.18 -12.15
N VAL A 255 -8.36 -13.16 -10.88
CA VAL A 255 -9.73 -12.89 -10.46
C VAL A 255 -9.70 -11.76 -9.44
N ASN A 256 -10.54 -10.75 -9.63
CA ASN A 256 -10.65 -9.66 -8.66
C ASN A 256 -11.30 -10.17 -7.38
N HIS A 257 -10.66 -9.92 -6.25
CA HIS A 257 -11.19 -10.26 -4.95
C HIS A 257 -12.30 -9.27 -4.56
N PRO A 258 -13.47 -9.70 -4.03
CA PRO A 258 -14.59 -8.80 -3.74
C PRO A 258 -14.25 -7.60 -2.84
N LEU A 259 -13.33 -7.77 -1.88
CA LEU A 259 -12.92 -6.71 -0.94
C LEU A 259 -11.54 -6.09 -1.24
N LEU A 260 -10.71 -6.73 -2.07
CA LEU A 260 -9.31 -6.31 -2.30
C LEU A 260 -9.01 -5.91 -3.75
N GLY A 261 -9.91 -6.22 -4.69
CA GLY A 261 -9.72 -5.96 -6.11
C GLY A 261 -8.59 -6.80 -6.72
N ASP A 262 -7.74 -6.15 -7.52
CA ASP A 262 -6.57 -6.74 -8.17
C ASP A 262 -5.43 -6.93 -7.15
N ILE A 263 -5.25 -8.17 -6.68
CA ILE A 263 -4.25 -8.52 -5.67
C ILE A 263 -2.80 -8.40 -6.21
N PRO A 264 -2.47 -8.81 -7.45
CA PRO A 264 -1.17 -8.47 -8.06
C PRO A 264 -0.85 -6.97 -8.06
N LEU A 265 -1.83 -6.10 -8.35
CA LEU A 265 -1.67 -4.66 -8.25
C LEU A 265 -1.51 -4.18 -6.80
N LEU A 266 -2.20 -4.81 -5.84
CA LEU A 266 -2.04 -4.55 -4.42
C LEU A 266 -0.62 -4.91 -3.94
N PHE A 267 -0.07 -6.07 -4.32
CA PHE A 267 1.33 -6.44 -4.06
C PHE A 267 2.31 -5.40 -4.60
N LYS A 268 2.17 -5.02 -5.88
CA LYS A 268 2.96 -3.94 -6.49
C LYS A 268 2.79 -2.60 -5.77
N THR A 269 1.63 -2.34 -5.18
CA THR A 269 1.40 -1.15 -4.34
C THR A 269 2.19 -1.25 -3.03
N LEU A 270 2.19 -2.40 -2.35
CA LEU A 270 2.97 -2.63 -1.13
C LEU A 270 4.49 -2.56 -1.38
N GLU A 271 4.96 -3.06 -2.54
CA GLU A 271 6.35 -2.87 -3.02
C GLU A 271 6.68 -1.37 -3.20
N ASN A 272 5.84 -0.62 -3.94
CA ASN A 272 6.05 0.82 -4.18
C ASN A 272 5.99 1.67 -2.91
N GLN A 273 5.22 1.22 -1.91
CA GLN A 273 5.14 1.82 -0.59
C GLN A 273 6.30 1.39 0.32
N LEU A 274 7.14 0.44 -0.09
CA LEU A 274 8.28 -0.11 0.65
C LEU A 274 7.93 -0.84 1.96
N TYR A 275 6.71 -1.39 2.05
CA TYR A 275 6.36 -2.41 3.06
C TYR A 275 6.93 -3.78 2.71
N LEU A 276 7.06 -4.08 1.42
CA LEU A 276 7.65 -5.30 0.91
C LEU A 276 8.90 -4.97 0.11
N ASN A 277 9.96 -5.74 0.31
CA ASN A 277 11.13 -5.77 -0.54
C ASN A 277 11.07 -7.03 -1.41
N ALA A 278 11.11 -6.86 -2.73
CA ALA A 278 11.09 -7.94 -3.71
C ALA A 278 12.50 -8.17 -4.26
N THR A 279 13.12 -9.29 -3.89
CA THR A 279 14.44 -9.71 -4.39
C THR A 279 14.29 -10.81 -5.45
N PHE A 280 15.28 -10.95 -6.33
CA PHE A 280 15.30 -11.98 -7.37
C PHE A 280 16.56 -12.83 -7.24
N GLU A 281 16.38 -14.15 -7.23
CA GLU A 281 17.46 -15.13 -7.30
C GLU A 281 17.31 -15.99 -8.55
N ILE A 282 18.40 -16.65 -8.94
CA ILE A 282 18.44 -17.56 -10.09
C ILE A 282 18.61 -18.97 -9.54
N ASP A 283 17.60 -19.81 -9.78
CA ASP A 283 17.61 -21.22 -9.42
C ASP A 283 18.65 -22.00 -10.25
N PRO A 284 19.02 -23.23 -9.83
CA PRO A 284 19.86 -24.14 -10.62
C PRO A 284 19.38 -24.34 -12.07
N ASP A 285 18.06 -24.30 -12.30
CA ASP A 285 17.42 -24.41 -13.62
C ASP A 285 17.41 -23.08 -14.41
N LEU A 286 18.19 -22.08 -13.99
CA LEU A 286 18.27 -20.72 -14.53
C LEU A 286 16.95 -19.93 -14.52
N LYS A 287 15.92 -20.42 -13.82
CA LYS A 287 14.66 -19.72 -13.58
C LYS A 287 14.89 -18.59 -12.57
N LYS A 288 14.36 -17.40 -12.85
CA LYS A 288 14.30 -16.32 -11.86
C LYS A 288 13.16 -16.56 -10.89
N ILE A 289 13.46 -16.72 -9.61
CA ILE A 289 12.46 -16.73 -8.53
C ILE A 289 12.46 -15.36 -7.84
N ARG A 290 11.26 -14.82 -7.63
CA ARG A 290 11.03 -13.64 -6.79
C ARG A 290 10.85 -14.10 -5.35
N TYR A 291 11.46 -13.39 -4.42
CA TYR A 291 11.27 -13.55 -2.98
C TYR A 291 10.77 -12.24 -2.37
N TYR A 292 9.86 -12.35 -1.41
CA TYR A 292 9.37 -11.25 -0.60
C TYR A 292 9.98 -11.29 0.81
N GLN A 293 10.34 -10.11 1.30
CA GLN A 293 10.82 -9.84 2.65
C GLN A 293 10.23 -8.51 3.13
N TYR A 294 10.40 -8.19 4.42
CA TYR A 294 10.06 -6.87 4.94
C TYR A 294 10.84 -5.77 4.22
N GLY A 295 10.12 -4.74 3.78
CA GLY A 295 10.70 -3.49 3.31
C GLY A 295 10.96 -2.50 4.45
N PRO A 296 11.78 -1.46 4.22
CA PRO A 296 12.24 -0.55 5.27
C PRO A 296 11.12 0.30 5.88
N ARG A 297 9.94 0.41 5.23
CA ARG A 297 8.80 1.11 5.83
C ARG A 297 8.12 0.31 6.92
N THR A 298 8.17 -1.02 6.86
CA THR A 298 7.40 -1.89 7.75
C THR A 298 7.67 -1.58 9.20
N PHE A 299 8.91 -1.72 9.66
CA PHE A 299 9.24 -1.53 11.08
C PHE A 299 9.12 -0.06 11.55
N LEU A 300 9.03 0.90 10.63
CA LEU A 300 8.80 2.32 10.94
C LEU A 300 7.32 2.71 11.11
N GLU A 301 6.37 1.89 10.64
CA GLU A 301 4.92 2.09 10.83
C GLU A 301 4.23 0.93 11.59
N VAL A 302 4.83 -0.27 11.60
CA VAL A 302 4.33 -1.49 12.23
C VAL A 302 5.52 -2.18 12.91
N SER A 303 5.65 -2.00 14.22
CA SER A 303 6.72 -2.61 15.02
C SER A 303 6.70 -4.14 14.93
N LYS A 304 7.85 -4.78 15.16
CA LYS A 304 7.92 -6.26 15.23
C LYS A 304 6.94 -6.83 16.26
N VAL A 305 6.79 -6.16 17.41
CA VAL A 305 5.86 -6.55 18.48
C VAL A 305 4.40 -6.51 18.01
N GLN A 306 3.99 -5.51 17.22
CA GLN A 306 2.65 -5.47 16.62
C GLN A 306 2.41 -6.61 15.63
N ILE A 307 3.42 -6.96 14.81
CA ILE A 307 3.33 -8.12 13.90
C ILE A 307 3.21 -9.43 14.69
N LEU A 308 4.05 -9.62 15.72
CA LEU A 308 3.98 -10.77 16.62
C LEU A 308 2.60 -10.85 17.30
N ASN A 309 2.08 -9.75 17.83
CA ASN A 309 0.77 -9.71 18.48
C ASN A 309 -0.37 -10.10 17.54
N PHE A 310 -0.36 -9.57 16.32
CA PHE A 310 -1.30 -9.96 15.28
C PHE A 310 -1.22 -11.47 14.96
N VAL A 311 -0.01 -12.01 14.79
CA VAL A 311 0.21 -13.44 14.50
C VAL A 311 -0.23 -14.34 15.65
N CYS A 312 0.09 -14.00 16.90
CA CYS A 312 -0.34 -14.76 18.07
C CYS A 312 -1.87 -14.74 18.19
N LYS A 313 -2.51 -13.57 18.17
CA LYS A 313 -3.99 -13.48 18.22
C LYS A 313 -4.65 -14.30 17.11
N LEU A 314 -4.11 -14.27 15.88
CA LEU A 314 -4.66 -15.03 14.74
C LEU A 314 -4.49 -16.56 14.86
N ILE A 315 -3.41 -17.04 15.47
CA ILE A 315 -3.09 -18.48 15.55
C ILE A 315 -3.59 -19.13 16.85
N THR A 316 -3.50 -18.43 17.98
CA THR A 316 -3.78 -18.97 19.32
C THR A 316 -4.96 -18.33 20.02
N GLY A 317 -5.56 -17.27 19.45
CA GLY A 317 -6.59 -16.47 20.12
C GLY A 317 -6.06 -15.59 21.28
N HIS A 318 -4.74 -15.55 21.49
CA HIS A 318 -4.14 -14.91 22.66
C HIS A 318 -2.96 -14.00 22.27
N PRO A 319 -2.69 -12.91 23.01
CA PRO A 319 -1.50 -12.10 22.82
C PRO A 319 -0.22 -12.88 23.16
N PRO A 320 0.95 -12.44 22.66
CA PRO A 320 2.24 -13.03 23.00
C PRO A 320 2.57 -12.84 24.49
N SER A 321 3.32 -13.77 25.06
CA SER A 321 3.85 -13.64 26.42
C SER A 321 4.97 -12.60 26.49
N ASP A 322 5.16 -11.99 27.66
CA ASP A 322 6.22 -11.01 27.91
C ASP A 322 7.62 -11.51 27.52
N VAL A 323 7.87 -12.82 27.65
CA VAL A 323 9.14 -13.45 27.25
C VAL A 323 9.35 -13.32 25.74
N GLN A 324 8.35 -13.67 24.93
CA GLN A 324 8.41 -13.58 23.46
C GLN A 324 8.52 -12.13 22.98
N VAL A 325 7.87 -11.19 23.70
CA VAL A 325 7.97 -9.76 23.42
C VAL A 325 9.38 -9.26 23.70
N ASN A 326 9.95 -9.59 24.86
CA ASN A 326 11.32 -9.21 25.23
C ASN A 326 12.37 -9.83 24.30
N GLU A 327 12.19 -11.07 23.85
CA GLU A 327 13.06 -11.70 22.84
C GLU A 327 13.06 -10.91 21.52
N VAL A 328 11.89 -10.47 21.06
CA VAL A 328 11.76 -9.68 19.82
C VAL A 328 12.39 -8.29 19.95
N ILE A 329 12.27 -7.64 21.11
CA ILE A 329 12.90 -6.35 21.39
C ILE A 329 14.42 -6.48 21.43
N ALA A 330 14.94 -7.56 22.03
CA ALA A 330 16.37 -7.84 22.09
C ALA A 330 17.01 -8.16 20.72
N GLU A 331 16.23 -8.45 19.68
CA GLU A 331 16.73 -8.54 18.30
C GLU A 331 16.97 -7.17 17.63
N ASP A 332 16.43 -6.08 18.18
CA ASP A 332 16.57 -4.71 17.65
C ASP A 332 17.66 -3.87 18.36
N SER A 333 18.29 -4.43 19.40
CA SER A 333 19.37 -3.83 20.21
C SER A 333 20.77 -4.27 19.77
#